data_AF-A0A969YUK2-F1
#
_entry.id   AF-A0A969YUK2-F1
#
_cell.length_a   1.000
_cell.length_b   1.000
_cell.length_c   1.000
_cell.angle_alpha   90.00
_cell.angle_beta   90.00
_cell.angle_gamma   90.00
#
_symmetry.space_group_name_H-M   'P 1'
#
loop_
_entity.id
_entity.type
_entity.pdbx_description
1 polymer ?
#
loop_
_entity_poly.entity_id
_entity_poly.type
_entity_poly.pdbx_seq_one_letter_code
_entity_poly.pdbx_strand_id
1 'polypeptide(L)'
;MKQKDNGMTTLEVVIAFAILIIGVGFMLMSNKAYYAFREQRQERQQMIFYAAGEMEAYLEGQNVEYTSPPFDKYEVTRFPPQPTSNPYLEIIQIQVYKKDSPTNPDPVSIYSYRVKTQ
;
A
#
# COMPACT_ATOMS: atom_id res chain seq x y z
N MET A 1 39.05 -20.80 48.10
CA MET A 1 37.59 -21.07 48.07
C MET A 1 37.20 -21.38 46.64
N LYS A 2 36.94 -22.66 46.31
CA LYS A 2 36.44 -23.06 44.99
C LYS A 2 34.94 -22.81 44.97
N GLN A 3 34.48 -21.89 44.11
CA GLN A 3 33.07 -21.73 43.80
C GLN A 3 32.54 -23.08 43.28
N LYS A 4 31.47 -23.56 43.90
CA LYS A 4 30.80 -24.79 43.51
C LYS A 4 29.87 -24.40 42.36
N ASP A 5 30.20 -24.82 41.14
CA ASP A 5 29.28 -24.69 40.01
C ASP A 5 28.03 -25.52 40.33
N ASN A 6 26.93 -24.84 40.66
CA ASN A 6 25.64 -25.50 40.77
C ASN A 6 25.16 -25.76 39.34
N GLY A 7 25.20 -27.01 38.92
CA GLY A 7 24.66 -27.43 37.63
C GLY A 7 23.20 -26.96 37.50
N MET A 8 22.87 -26.42 36.32
CA MET A 8 21.55 -25.89 36.00
C MET A 8 20.49 -26.99 36.14
N THR A 9 19.42 -26.70 36.88
CA THR A 9 18.34 -27.65 37.10
C THR A 9 17.52 -27.83 35.83
N THR A 10 16.96 -29.02 35.59
CA THR A 10 16.11 -29.30 34.43
C THR A 10 14.93 -28.33 34.30
N LEU A 11 14.40 -27.82 35.40
CA LEU A 11 13.34 -26.82 35.42
C LEU A 11 13.81 -25.48 34.82
N GLU A 12 15.00 -25.01 35.19
CA GLU A 12 15.60 -23.77 34.65
C GLU A 12 15.84 -23.89 33.15
N VAL A 13 16.29 -25.05 32.68
CA VAL A 13 16.48 -25.31 31.25
C VAL A 13 15.16 -25.19 30.50
N VAL A 14 14.09 -25.81 31.00
CA VAL A 14 12.77 -25.77 30.35
C VAL A 14 12.21 -24.34 30.32
N ILE A 15 12.38 -23.58 31.40
CA ILE A 15 11.97 -22.17 31.45
C ILE A 15 12.78 -21.34 30.44
N ALA A 16 14.09 -21.54 30.37
CA ALA A 16 14.95 -20.85 29.39
C ALA A 16 14.55 -21.17 27.95
N PHE A 17 14.23 -22.43 27.65
CA PHE A 17 13.73 -22.83 26.33
C PHE A 17 12.36 -22.23 26.01
N ALA A 18 11.44 -22.19 26.97
CA ALA A 18 10.13 -21.56 26.77
C ALA A 18 10.28 -20.07 26.45
N ILE A 19 11.11 -19.34 27.20
CA ILE A 19 11.40 -17.92 26.96
C ILE A 19 12.04 -17.74 25.57
N LEU A 20 12.99 -18.60 25.20
CA LEU A 20 13.64 -18.56 23.89
C LEU A 20 12.62 -18.76 22.76
N ILE A 21 11.75 -19.77 22.84
CA ILE A 21 10.74 -20.05 21.81
C ILE A 21 9.76 -18.89 21.69
N ILE A 22 9.32 -18.32 22.81
CA ILE A 22 8.44 -17.14 22.81
C ILE A 22 9.16 -15.96 22.14
N GLY A 23 10.42 -15.69 22.49
CA GLY A 23 11.21 -14.60 21.91
C GLY A 23 11.41 -14.75 20.40
N VAL A 24 11.77 -15.94 19.93
CA VAL A 24 11.91 -16.23 18.50
C VAL A 24 10.58 -16.10 17.77
N GLY A 25 9.48 -16.58 18.38
CA GLY A 25 8.13 -16.43 17.84
C GLY A 25 7.74 -14.97 17.61
N PHE A 26 7.99 -14.10 18.60
CA PHE A 26 7.74 -12.67 18.47
C PHE A 26 8.59 -12.02 17.36
N MET A 27 9.87 -12.36 17.24
CA MET A 27 10.73 -11.82 16.18
C MET A 27 10.23 -12.22 14.78
N LEU A 28 9.84 -13.48 14.58
CA LEU A 28 9.34 -13.96 13.29
C LEU A 28 8.01 -13.28 12.91
N MET A 29 7.08 -13.13 13.86
CA MET A 29 5.82 -12.42 13.62
C MET A 29 6.05 -10.94 13.30
N SER A 30 6.96 -10.29 14.02
CA SER A 30 7.33 -8.89 13.80
C SER A 30 7.90 -8.69 12.40
N ASN A 31 8.79 -9.58 11.96
CA ASN A 31 9.41 -9.50 10.65
C ASN A 31 8.39 -9.69 9.52
N LYS A 32 7.47 -10.67 9.65
CA LYS A 32 6.40 -10.90 8.68
C LYS A 32 5.47 -9.69 8.56
N ALA A 33 5.06 -9.10 9.69
CA ALA A 33 4.23 -7.91 9.69
C ALA A 33 4.94 -6.74 9.01
N TYR A 34 6.23 -6.52 9.32
CA TYR A 34 7.03 -5.47 8.71
C TYR A 34 7.09 -5.58 7.19
N TYR A 35 7.37 -6.78 6.65
CA TYR A 35 7.42 -6.98 5.20
C TYR A 35 6.06 -6.78 4.54
N ALA A 36 4.97 -7.29 5.14
CA ALA A 36 3.62 -7.10 4.62
C ALA A 36 3.25 -5.61 4.49
N PHE A 37 3.53 -4.81 5.53
CA PHE A 37 3.26 -3.37 5.48
C PHE A 37 4.19 -2.62 4.52
N ARG A 38 5.44 -3.07 4.37
CA ARG A 38 6.39 -2.46 3.43
C ARG A 38 5.95 -2.68 1.98
N GLU A 39 5.54 -3.91 1.63
CA GLU A 39 5.03 -4.24 0.30
C GLU A 39 3.79 -3.43 -0.03
N GLN A 40 2.82 -3.36 0.90
CA GLN A 40 1.62 -2.53 0.72
C GLN A 40 1.96 -1.05 0.48
N ARG A 41 2.95 -0.49 1.20
CA ARG A 41 3.39 0.90 0.98
C ARG A 41 4.01 1.10 -0.41
N GLN A 42 4.83 0.16 -0.87
CA GLN A 42 5.44 0.23 -2.19
C GLN A 42 4.39 0.10 -3.30
N GLU A 43 3.44 -0.84 -3.18
CA GLU A 43 2.33 -0.96 -4.13
C GLU A 43 1.47 0.31 -4.16
N ARG A 44 1.19 0.90 -3.01
CA ARG A 44 0.44 2.16 -2.93
C ARG A 44 1.18 3.33 -3.56
N GLN A 45 2.50 3.41 -3.41
CA GLN A 45 3.31 4.42 -4.09
C GLN A 45 3.25 4.26 -5.61
N GLN A 46 3.35 3.03 -6.12
CA GLN A 46 3.20 2.75 -7.55
C GLN A 46 1.82 3.18 -8.08
N MET A 47 0.74 2.86 -7.34
CA MET A 47 -0.61 3.30 -7.70
C MET A 47 -0.75 4.83 -7.70
N ILE A 48 -0.12 5.55 -6.78
CA ILE A 48 -0.13 7.03 -6.76
C ILE A 48 0.52 7.60 -8.02
N PHE A 49 1.70 7.11 -8.40
CA PHE A 49 2.37 7.59 -9.61
C PHE A 49 1.57 7.25 -10.87
N TYR A 50 0.98 6.07 -10.93
CA TYR A 50 0.15 5.66 -12.05
C TYR A 50 -1.12 6.52 -12.16
N ALA A 51 -1.81 6.76 -11.03
CA ALA A 51 -2.97 7.63 -10.96
C ALA A 51 -2.65 9.07 -11.35
N ALA A 52 -1.47 9.58 -10.97
CA ALA A 52 -1.02 10.92 -11.34
C ALA A 52 -0.78 11.04 -12.86
N GLY A 53 -0.11 10.07 -13.47
CA GLY A 53 0.09 10.06 -14.92
C GLY A 53 -1.22 9.98 -15.71
N GLU A 54 -2.17 9.16 -15.24
CA GLU A 54 -3.52 9.11 -15.80
C GLU A 54 -4.28 10.43 -15.65
N MET A 55 -4.08 11.14 -14.52
CA MET A 55 -4.69 12.45 -14.29
C MET A 55 -4.13 13.52 -15.22
N GLU A 56 -2.81 13.55 -15.40
CA GLU A 56 -2.15 14.46 -16.35
C GLU A 56 -2.65 14.22 -17.77
N ALA A 57 -2.67 12.97 -18.23
CA ALA A 57 -3.15 12.65 -19.56
C ALA A 57 -4.64 12.98 -19.75
N TYR A 58 -5.48 12.75 -18.74
CA TYR A 58 -6.89 13.13 -18.78
C TYR A 58 -7.08 14.65 -18.83
N LEU A 59 -6.24 15.42 -18.12
CA LEU A 59 -6.25 16.89 -18.16
C LEU A 59 -5.83 17.43 -19.54
N GLU A 60 -4.89 16.75 -20.21
CA GLU A 60 -4.45 17.12 -21.56
C GLU A 60 -5.40 16.64 -22.66
N GLY A 61 -6.47 15.91 -22.31
CA GLY A 61 -7.40 15.33 -23.28
C GLY A 61 -6.81 14.19 -24.10
N GLN A 62 -5.69 13.60 -23.66
CA GLN A 62 -5.07 12.46 -24.30
C GLN A 62 -5.78 11.18 -23.87
N ASN A 63 -6.20 10.35 -24.83
CA ASN A 63 -6.68 9.01 -24.50
C ASN A 63 -5.49 8.09 -24.39
N VAL A 64 -5.24 7.61 -23.17
CA VAL A 64 -4.11 6.76 -22.86
C VAL A 64 -4.42 5.31 -23.22
N GLU A 65 -4.26 4.98 -24.50
CA GLU A 65 -4.36 3.60 -24.98
C GLU A 65 -2.96 2.97 -25.01
N TYR A 66 -2.60 2.31 -23.91
CA TYR A 66 -1.36 1.54 -23.87
C TYR A 66 -1.55 0.18 -24.55
N THR A 67 -0.79 -0.08 -25.61
CA THR A 67 -0.68 -1.45 -26.18
C THR A 67 0.01 -2.39 -25.18
N SER A 68 0.84 -1.85 -24.28
CA SER A 68 1.44 -2.54 -23.14
C SER A 68 1.61 -1.54 -21.99
N PRO A 69 0.70 -1.52 -20.99
CA PRO A 69 0.81 -0.58 -19.88
C PRO A 69 2.04 -0.92 -19.02
N PRO A 70 2.71 0.09 -18.44
CA PRO A 70 3.86 -0.13 -17.56
C PRO A 70 3.50 -0.93 -16.30
N PHE A 71 2.21 -0.93 -15.92
CA PHE A 71 1.66 -1.75 -14.86
C PHE A 71 0.34 -2.40 -15.32
N ASP A 72 0.36 -3.70 -15.59
CA ASP A 72 -0.81 -4.48 -16.02
C ASP A 72 -1.75 -4.86 -14.86
N LYS A 73 -1.22 -4.89 -13.63
CA LYS A 73 -1.93 -5.24 -12.39
C LYS A 73 -2.90 -4.18 -11.87
N TYR A 74 -2.91 -2.98 -12.44
CA TYR A 74 -3.76 -1.86 -12.01
C TYR A 74 -4.90 -1.60 -12.99
N GLU A 75 -6.04 -1.22 -12.44
CA GLU A 75 -7.21 -0.77 -13.19
C GLU A 75 -7.57 0.65 -12.75
N VAL A 76 -8.06 1.44 -13.71
CA VAL A 76 -8.33 2.87 -13.56
C VAL A 76 -9.80 3.13 -13.82
N THR A 77 -10.47 3.70 -12.83
CA THR A 77 -11.85 4.20 -12.98
C THR A 77 -11.82 5.71 -13.03
N ARG A 78 -12.25 6.27 -14.16
CA ARG A 78 -12.44 7.71 -14.36
C ARG A 78 -13.88 8.05 -14.02
N PHE A 79 -14.09 8.97 -13.08
CA PHE A 79 -15.42 9.45 -12.73
C PHE A 79 -15.79 10.66 -13.59
N PRO A 80 -17.07 10.81 -13.96
CA PRO A 80 -17.52 12.00 -14.67
C PRO A 80 -17.25 13.25 -13.82
N PRO A 81 -16.89 14.39 -14.46
CA PRO A 81 -16.63 15.63 -13.75
C PRO A 81 -17.81 16.03 -12.87
N GLN A 82 -17.51 16.38 -11.61
CA GLN A 82 -18.52 16.80 -10.64
C GLN A 82 -18.55 18.33 -10.52
N PRO A 83 -19.73 18.95 -10.45
CA PRO A 83 -19.83 20.39 -10.27
C PRO A 83 -19.29 20.81 -8.90
N THR A 84 -18.64 21.98 -8.84
CA THR A 84 -18.24 22.63 -7.58
C THR A 84 -19.20 23.75 -7.20
N SER A 85 -18.99 24.37 -6.03
CA SER A 85 -19.65 25.64 -5.67
C SER A 85 -19.28 26.80 -6.61
N ASN A 86 -18.15 26.71 -7.32
CA ASN A 86 -17.76 27.68 -8.31
C ASN A 86 -18.37 27.31 -9.68
N PRO A 87 -19.13 28.20 -10.33
CA PRO A 87 -19.79 27.89 -11.60
C PRO A 87 -18.81 27.58 -12.73
N TYR A 88 -17.56 28.02 -12.64
CA TYR A 88 -16.52 27.84 -13.67
C TYR A 88 -15.65 26.60 -13.46
N LEU A 89 -15.76 25.90 -12.32
CA LEU A 89 -14.90 24.78 -11.99
C LEU A 89 -15.68 23.46 -11.87
N GLU A 90 -15.02 22.38 -12.27
CA GLU A 90 -15.45 21.01 -12.04
C GLU A 90 -14.32 20.17 -11.46
N ILE A 91 -14.70 19.18 -10.66
CA ILE A 91 -13.79 18.22 -10.03
C ILE A 91 -13.68 17.02 -10.94
N ILE A 92 -12.45 16.67 -11.26
CA ILE A 92 -12.13 15.41 -11.92
C ILE A 92 -11.58 14.44 -10.88
N GLN A 93 -12.05 13.20 -10.93
CA GLN A 93 -11.64 12.16 -10.01
C GLN A 93 -11.21 10.94 -10.79
N ILE A 94 -10.03 10.44 -10.44
CA ILE A 94 -9.49 9.18 -10.95
C ILE A 94 -9.21 8.29 -9.75
N GLN A 95 -9.64 7.04 -9.85
CA GLN A 95 -9.37 6.02 -8.85
C GLN A 95 -8.59 4.88 -9.49
N VAL A 96 -7.52 4.46 -8.81
CA VAL A 96 -6.68 3.34 -9.21
C VAL A 96 -6.71 2.28 -8.12
N TYR A 97 -6.93 1.03 -8.54
CA TYR A 97 -6.92 -0.13 -7.66
C TYR A 97 -6.26 -1.32 -8.33
N LYS A 98 -5.94 -2.34 -7.54
CA LYS A 98 -5.36 -3.60 -8.03
C LYS A 98 -6.47 -4.50 -8.57
N LYS A 99 -6.30 -5.01 -9.79
CA LYS A 99 -7.30 -5.87 -10.47
C LYS A 99 -7.71 -7.08 -9.62
N ASP A 100 -6.71 -7.77 -9.07
CA ASP A 100 -6.92 -9.00 -8.30
C ASP A 100 -7.36 -8.74 -6.85
N SER A 101 -7.23 -7.50 -6.37
CA SER A 101 -7.61 -7.14 -5.00
C SER A 101 -7.98 -5.66 -4.91
N PRO A 102 -9.24 -5.30 -5.23
CA PRO A 102 -9.66 -3.89 -5.27
C PRO A 102 -9.63 -3.19 -3.91
N THR A 103 -9.56 -3.95 -2.81
CA THR A 103 -9.61 -3.42 -1.44
C THR A 103 -8.30 -3.60 -0.66
N ASN A 104 -7.28 -4.23 -1.25
CA ASN A 104 -5.99 -4.46 -0.58
C ASN A 104 -4.82 -4.46 -1.58
N PRO A 105 -3.97 -3.41 -1.58
CA PRO A 105 -4.03 -2.20 -0.76
C PRO A 105 -5.24 -1.31 -1.07
N ASP A 106 -5.58 -0.41 -0.15
CA ASP A 106 -6.67 0.55 -0.35
C ASP A 106 -6.52 1.31 -1.68
N PRO A 107 -7.62 1.51 -2.45
CA PRO A 107 -7.61 2.28 -3.68
C PRO A 107 -7.02 3.68 -3.49
N VAL A 108 -6.31 4.15 -4.51
CA VAL A 108 -5.81 5.52 -4.56
C VAL A 108 -6.78 6.35 -5.38
N SER A 109 -7.38 7.36 -4.75
CA SER A 109 -8.21 8.36 -5.42
C SER A 109 -7.45 9.69 -5.48
N ILE A 110 -7.30 10.24 -6.68
CA ILE A 110 -6.73 11.57 -6.91
C ILE A 110 -7.84 12.47 -7.43
N TYR A 111 -7.87 13.69 -6.90
CA TYR A 111 -8.80 14.75 -7.28
C TYR A 111 -8.03 15.90 -7.87
N SER A 112 -8.57 16.52 -8.90
CA SER A 112 -8.07 17.78 -9.43
C SER A 112 -9.25 18.66 -9.86
N TYR A 113 -8.95 19.94 -10.09
CA TYR A 113 -9.91 20.93 -10.57
C TYR A 113 -9.55 21.31 -11.99
N ARG A 114 -10.56 21.44 -12.85
CA ARG A 114 -10.40 22.06 -14.17
C ARG A 114 -11.50 23.07 -14.45
N VAL A 115 -11.22 23.98 -15.37
CA VAL A 115 -12.20 24.95 -15.86
C VAL A 115 -13.18 24.23 -16.77
N LYS A 116 -14.48 24.51 -16.62
CA LYS A 116 -15.50 23.98 -17.52
C LYS A 116 -15.24 24.50 -18.93
N THR A 117 -15.11 23.60 -19.88
CA THR A 117 -15.19 23.94 -21.30
C THR A 117 -16.63 24.36 -21.57
N GLN A 118 -16.82 25.62 -21.97
CA GLN A 118 -18.12 26.18 -22.35
C GLN A 118 -18.72 25.47 -23.56
#